data_AF-A0A7C8D210-F1
#
_entry.id   AF-A0A7C8D210-F1
#
_cell.length_a   1.000
_cell.length_b   1.000
_cell.length_c   1.000
_cell.angle_alpha   90.00
_cell.angle_beta   90.00
_cell.angle_gamma   90.00
#
_symmetry.space_group_name_H-M   'P 1'
#
loop_
_entity.id
_entity.type
_entity.pdbx_description
1 polymer ?
#
loop_
_entity_poly.entity_id
_entity_poly.type
_entity_poly.pdbx_seq_one_letter_code
_entity_poly.pdbx_strand_id
1 'polypeptide(L)'
;MASRETPTHHSLAGVSALLAALVALTLLPGLAYLDFHYEEARRVIPAREMLASGNFSLPTLWGQVYLNKPPGHFWLLASSFQLFGFSEFAARLPSVVAVLCTSLALAWVAARHLSLRAGLFAGALFALSFETLSKGRLAEIEAHLACLVFLSVALWWMG
;
A
#
# COMPACT_ATOMS: atom_id res chain seq x y z
N MET A 1 2.39 -35.74 -16.60
CA MET A 1 1.68 -34.65 -15.90
C MET A 1 2.10 -34.68 -14.44
N ALA A 2 3.00 -33.79 -14.02
CA ALA A 2 3.40 -33.70 -12.62
C ALA A 2 2.20 -33.23 -11.79
N SER A 3 1.88 -33.96 -10.71
CA SER A 3 0.86 -33.58 -9.74
C SER A 3 1.22 -32.21 -9.15
N ARG A 4 0.40 -31.18 -9.43
CA ARG A 4 0.54 -29.87 -8.80
C ARG A 4 0.21 -30.03 -7.31
N GLU A 5 1.22 -30.20 -6.48
CA GLU A 5 1.04 -30.19 -5.03
C GLU A 5 0.51 -28.82 -4.62
N THR A 6 -0.69 -28.80 -4.04
CA THR A 6 -1.25 -27.59 -3.46
C THR A 6 -0.35 -27.14 -2.30
N PRO A 7 0.10 -25.88 -2.27
CA PRO A 7 1.00 -25.41 -1.22
C PRO A 7 0.36 -25.57 0.16
N THR A 8 1.12 -26.13 1.12
CA THR A 8 0.67 -26.30 2.50
C THR A 8 0.58 -24.95 3.22
N HIS A 9 -0.29 -24.83 4.22
CA HIS A 9 -0.47 -23.58 4.99
C HIS A 9 0.85 -23.05 5.59
N HIS A 10 1.73 -23.93 6.08
CA HIS A 10 3.04 -23.54 6.63
C HIS A 10 3.97 -22.92 5.57
N SER A 11 3.91 -23.42 4.33
CA SER A 11 4.76 -22.93 3.24
C SER A 11 4.35 -21.51 2.78
N LEU A 12 3.04 -21.23 2.74
CA LEU A 12 2.51 -19.90 2.44
C LEU A 12 2.82 -18.89 3.55
N ALA A 13 2.74 -19.31 4.83
CA ALA A 13 3.10 -18.46 5.95
C ALA A 13 4.58 -18.02 5.89
N GLY A 14 5.48 -18.93 5.51
CA GLY A 14 6.90 -18.61 5.32
C GLY A 14 7.15 -17.60 4.20
N VAL A 15 6.48 -17.76 3.05
CA VAL A 15 6.57 -16.79 1.94
C VAL A 15 6.02 -15.42 2.35
N SER A 16 4.86 -15.39 3.01
CA SER A 16 4.26 -14.14 3.49
C SER A 16 5.15 -13.41 4.49
N ALA A 17 5.77 -14.14 5.44
CA ALA A 17 6.71 -13.56 6.39
C ALA A 17 7.96 -13.00 5.70
N LEU A 18 8.50 -13.71 4.71
CA LEU A 18 9.65 -13.26 3.94
C LEU A 18 9.34 -11.97 3.14
N LEU A 19 8.16 -11.90 2.51
CA LEU A 19 7.72 -10.71 1.79
C LEU A 19 7.45 -9.53 2.74
N ALA A 20 6.86 -9.79 3.92
CA ALA A 20 6.68 -8.77 4.94
C ALA A 20 8.02 -8.20 5.41
N ALA A 21 9.00 -9.07 5.69
CA ALA A 21 10.36 -8.65 6.04
C ALA A 21 11.01 -7.84 4.90
N LEU A 22 10.87 -8.27 3.65
CA LEU A 22 11.41 -7.58 2.48
C LEU A 22 10.83 -6.15 2.34
N VAL A 23 9.51 -6.00 2.42
CA VAL A 23 8.85 -4.70 2.34
C VAL A 23 9.24 -3.82 3.52
N ALA A 24 9.28 -4.38 4.73
CA ALA A 24 9.70 -3.66 5.93
C ALA A 24 11.13 -3.13 5.78
N LEU A 25 12.08 -3.98 5.33
CA LEU A 25 13.49 -3.61 5.17
C LEU A 25 13.73 -2.59 4.06
N THR A 26 12.89 -2.55 3.03
CA THR A 26 13.09 -1.66 1.87
C THR A 26 12.38 -0.33 2.03
N LEU A 27 11.21 -0.29 2.66
CA LEU A 27 10.37 0.91 2.72
C LEU A 27 10.41 1.64 4.07
N LEU A 28 10.54 0.93 5.20
CA LEU A 28 10.49 1.58 6.53
C LEU A 28 11.74 2.39 6.90
N PRO A 29 12.98 1.97 6.57
CA PRO A 29 14.17 2.71 6.96
C PRO A 29 14.18 4.14 6.41
N GLY A 30 14.19 5.12 7.32
CA GLY A 30 14.18 6.54 6.95
C GLY A 30 12.88 7.01 6.30
N LEU A 31 11.74 6.34 6.56
CA LEU A 31 10.44 6.73 6.00
C LEU A 31 10.03 8.17 6.35
N ALA A 32 10.49 8.69 7.50
CA ALA A 32 10.28 10.06 7.94
C ALA A 32 11.54 10.93 7.88
N TYR A 33 12.59 10.50 7.17
CA TYR A 33 13.86 11.24 7.14
C TYR A 33 13.77 12.53 6.33
N LEU A 34 12.97 12.52 5.26
CA LEU A 34 12.74 13.70 4.41
C LEU A 34 11.37 14.30 4.71
N ASP A 35 11.31 15.63 4.70
CA ASP A 35 10.06 16.38 4.76
C ASP A 35 9.12 16.02 3.60
N PHE A 36 7.87 16.47 3.68
CA PHE A 36 6.92 16.34 2.59
C PHE A 36 7.45 17.00 1.31
N HIS A 37 7.45 16.25 0.22
CA HIS A 37 7.92 16.73 -1.08
C HIS A 37 6.98 16.25 -2.20
N TYR A 38 7.17 16.76 -3.42
CA TYR A 38 6.27 16.52 -4.56
C TYR A 38 4.80 16.84 -4.24
N GLU A 39 3.90 15.89 -4.48
CA GLU A 39 2.46 16.06 -4.31
C GLU A 39 1.96 15.66 -2.91
N GLU A 40 2.85 15.23 -1.99
CA GLU A 40 2.48 14.75 -0.66
C GLU A 40 1.70 15.79 0.14
N ALA A 41 2.12 17.06 0.09
CA ALA A 41 1.44 18.15 0.78
C ALA A 41 -0.03 18.27 0.34
N ARG A 42 -0.31 18.09 -0.94
CA ARG A 42 -1.68 18.12 -1.49
C ARG A 42 -2.53 16.91 -1.10
N ARG A 43 -1.95 15.90 -0.46
CA ARG A 43 -2.65 14.73 0.08
C ARG A 43 -2.81 14.80 1.60
N VAL A 44 -1.76 15.27 2.26
CA VAL A 44 -1.65 15.36 3.70
C VAL A 44 -2.49 16.51 4.26
N ILE A 45 -2.52 17.67 3.60
CA ILE A 45 -3.29 18.83 4.07
C ILE A 45 -4.80 18.55 4.08
N PRO A 46 -5.42 18.01 3.00
CA PRO A 46 -6.84 17.66 3.05
C PRO A 46 -7.18 16.66 4.14
N ALA A 47 -6.37 15.61 4.31
CA ALA A 47 -6.57 14.64 5.38
C ALA A 47 -6.54 15.30 6.78
N ARG A 48 -5.62 16.26 7.01
CA ARG A 48 -5.57 17.04 8.26
C ARG A 48 -6.77 17.96 8.43
N GLU A 49 -7.20 18.64 7.37
CA GLU A 49 -8.37 19.53 7.41
C GLU A 49 -9.67 18.75 7.65
N MET A 50 -9.79 17.52 7.12
CA MET A 50 -10.91 16.62 7.42
C MET A 50 -10.97 16.22 8.89
N LEU A 51 -9.81 15.97 9.52
CA LEU A 51 -9.73 15.70 10.96
C LEU A 51 -10.10 16.92 11.80
N ALA A 52 -9.60 18.10 11.43
CA ALA A 52 -9.85 19.33 12.18
C ALA A 52 -11.31 19.80 12.08
N SER A 53 -11.94 19.63 10.91
CA SER A 53 -13.32 20.04 10.65
C SER A 53 -14.36 18.98 11.00
N GLY A 54 -13.97 17.70 11.07
CA GLY A 54 -14.88 16.57 11.16
C GLY A 54 -15.65 16.31 9.86
N ASN A 55 -15.44 17.08 8.79
CA ASN A 55 -16.11 16.89 7.51
C ASN A 55 -15.29 15.95 6.61
N PHE A 56 -15.66 14.68 6.61
CA PHE A 56 -15.01 13.67 5.77
C PHE A 56 -15.59 13.54 4.35
N SER A 57 -16.66 14.27 4.03
CA SER A 57 -17.33 14.18 2.72
C SER A 57 -16.79 15.19 1.72
N LEU A 58 -16.43 16.40 2.20
CA LEU A 58 -16.00 17.51 1.37
C LEU A 58 -14.55 17.87 1.69
N PRO A 59 -13.55 17.26 1.03
CA PRO A 59 -12.15 17.59 1.27
C PRO A 59 -11.86 19.04 0.88
N THR A 60 -11.03 19.70 1.69
CA THR A 60 -10.53 21.04 1.45
C THR A 60 -9.01 21.03 1.33
N LEU A 61 -8.46 21.99 0.59
CA LEU A 61 -7.03 22.24 0.50
C LEU A 61 -6.83 23.73 0.73
N TRP A 62 -6.19 24.08 1.86
CA TRP A 62 -6.03 25.48 2.29
C TRP A 62 -7.37 26.19 2.45
N GLY A 63 -8.36 25.47 2.99
CA GLY A 63 -9.71 25.98 3.22
C GLY A 63 -10.59 26.12 1.98
N GLN A 64 -10.08 25.80 0.78
CA GLN A 64 -10.86 25.77 -0.45
C GLN A 64 -11.31 24.35 -0.78
N VAL A 65 -12.52 24.19 -1.31
CA VAL A 65 -13.06 22.88 -1.73
C VAL A 65 -12.14 22.24 -2.78
N TYR A 66 -11.74 20.99 -2.55
CA TYR A 66 -10.76 20.28 -3.36
C TYR A 66 -11.29 18.93 -3.88
N LEU A 67 -11.99 18.97 -5.02
CA LEU A 67 -12.69 17.80 -5.61
C LEU A 67 -11.92 17.12 -6.75
N ASN A 68 -10.61 17.37 -6.87
CA ASN A 68 -9.81 16.81 -7.97
C ASN A 68 -9.58 15.30 -7.85
N LYS A 69 -9.73 14.74 -6.65
CA LYS A 69 -9.54 13.31 -6.35
C LYS A 69 -10.64 12.83 -5.39
N PRO A 70 -11.09 11.57 -5.50
CA PRO A 70 -12.00 10.98 -4.52
C PRO A 70 -11.40 10.97 -3.11
N PRO A 71 -12.22 11.11 -2.05
CA PRO A 71 -11.74 11.30 -0.68
C PRO A 71 -11.10 10.06 -0.04
N GLY A 72 -11.23 8.88 -0.66
CA GLY A 72 -10.77 7.61 -0.09
C GLY A 72 -9.30 7.60 0.34
N HIS A 73 -8.41 8.22 -0.44
CA HIS A 73 -6.99 8.37 -0.06
C HIS A 73 -6.81 9.24 1.20
N PHE A 74 -7.57 10.33 1.31
CA PHE A 74 -7.50 11.21 2.46
C PHE A 74 -8.04 10.54 3.73
N TRP A 75 -9.04 9.66 3.61
CA TRP A 75 -9.52 8.85 4.73
C TRP A 75 -8.44 7.92 5.28
N LEU A 76 -7.66 7.28 4.41
CA LEU A 76 -6.54 6.43 4.82
C LEU A 76 -5.49 7.23 5.60
N LEU A 77 -5.08 8.39 5.07
CA LEU A 77 -4.12 9.28 5.75
C LEU A 77 -4.69 9.81 7.07
N ALA A 78 -5.95 10.26 7.09
CA ALA A 78 -6.61 10.76 8.29
C ALA A 78 -6.67 9.69 9.38
N SER A 79 -6.99 8.44 9.03
CA SER A 79 -6.99 7.33 9.99
C SER A 79 -5.59 7.05 10.54
N SER A 80 -4.56 7.10 9.69
CA SER A 80 -3.17 6.97 10.11
C SER A 80 -2.74 8.10 11.06
N PHE A 81 -3.14 9.34 10.78
CA PHE A 81 -2.86 10.48 11.65
C PHE A 81 -3.56 10.39 13.01
N GLN A 82 -4.75 9.80 13.09
CA GLN A 82 -5.41 9.54 14.37
C GLN A 82 -4.63 8.54 15.24
N LEU A 83 -3.99 7.54 14.62
CA LEU A 83 -3.27 6.48 15.32
C LEU A 83 -1.84 6.87 15.70
N PHE A 84 -1.13 7.58 14.83
CA PHE A 84 0.30 7.83 14.95
C PHE A 84 0.67 9.33 15.08
N GLY A 85 -0.33 10.21 15.07
CA GLY A 85 -0.13 11.66 15.02
C GLY A 85 0.22 12.16 13.62
N PHE A 86 0.12 13.48 13.43
CA PHE A 86 0.47 14.12 12.15
C PHE A 86 2.00 14.14 11.97
N SER A 87 2.50 13.31 11.05
CA SER A 87 3.92 13.18 10.73
C SER A 87 4.12 12.57 9.33
N GLU A 88 5.32 12.68 8.79
CA GLU A 88 5.76 12.06 7.54
C GLU A 88 5.63 10.53 7.62
N PHE A 89 6.00 9.95 8.77
CA PHE A 89 5.85 8.52 9.01
C PHE A 89 4.38 8.10 8.88
N ALA A 90 3.50 8.77 9.61
CA ALA A 90 2.07 8.45 9.59
C ALA A 90 1.46 8.66 8.20
N ALA A 91 1.90 9.66 7.45
CA ALA A 91 1.39 9.93 6.11
C ALA A 91 1.77 8.84 5.10
N ARG A 92 2.99 8.31 5.21
CA ARG A 92 3.58 7.36 4.24
C ARG A 92 3.33 5.89 4.62
N LEU A 93 3.05 5.60 5.89
CA LEU A 93 2.76 4.24 6.37
C LEU A 93 1.63 3.53 5.58
N PRO A 94 0.51 4.18 5.24
CA PRO A 94 -0.53 3.57 4.40
C PRO A 94 0.00 3.07 3.05
N SER A 95 0.91 3.79 2.41
CA SER A 95 1.54 3.37 1.14
C SER A 95 2.39 2.10 1.33
N VAL A 96 3.14 2.00 2.43
CA VAL A 96 3.91 0.79 2.77
C VAL A 96 2.99 -0.42 2.96
N VAL A 97 1.87 -0.23 3.66
CA VAL A 97 0.85 -1.28 3.85
C VAL A 97 0.24 -1.69 2.51
N ALA A 98 -0.07 -0.74 1.63
CA ALA A 98 -0.60 -1.03 0.30
C ALA A 98 0.38 -1.86 -0.56
N VAL A 99 1.68 -1.54 -0.51
CA VAL A 99 2.72 -2.34 -1.19
C VAL A 99 2.79 -3.75 -0.62
N LEU A 100 2.73 -3.91 0.71
CA LEU A 100 2.71 -5.21 1.36
C LEU A 100 1.50 -6.04 0.91
N CYS A 101 0.30 -5.47 1.00
CA CYS A 101 -0.93 -6.14 0.58
C CYS A 101 -0.86 -6.60 -0.88
N THR A 102 -0.37 -5.75 -1.78
CA THR A 102 -0.22 -6.10 -3.20
C THR A 102 0.80 -7.22 -3.41
N SER A 103 1.94 -7.16 -2.72
CA SER A 103 3.00 -8.18 -2.79
C SER A 103 2.49 -9.54 -2.33
N LEU A 104 1.73 -9.57 -1.23
CA LEU A 104 1.12 -10.79 -0.68
C LEU A 104 0.03 -11.34 -1.61
N ALA A 105 -0.81 -10.48 -2.17
CA ALA A 105 -1.85 -10.87 -3.11
C ALA A 105 -1.25 -11.48 -4.38
N LEU A 106 -0.20 -10.86 -4.94
CA LEU A 106 0.57 -11.40 -6.07
C LEU A 106 1.14 -12.77 -5.76
N ALA A 107 1.78 -12.90 -4.59
CA ALA A 107 2.38 -14.15 -4.17
C ALA A 107 1.33 -15.25 -4.02
N TRP A 108 0.17 -14.93 -3.46
CA TRP A 108 -0.91 -15.89 -3.29
C TRP A 108 -1.52 -16.34 -4.63
N VAL A 109 -1.84 -15.40 -5.53
CA VAL A 109 -2.36 -15.71 -6.87
C VAL A 109 -1.36 -16.57 -7.65
N ALA A 110 -0.09 -16.16 -7.71
CA ALA A 110 0.93 -16.90 -8.45
C ALA A 110 1.25 -18.26 -7.81
N ALA A 111 1.25 -18.37 -6.48
CA ALA A 111 1.42 -19.66 -5.79
C ALA A 111 0.28 -20.63 -6.08
N ARG A 112 -0.96 -20.13 -6.19
CA ARG A 112 -2.14 -20.93 -6.49
C ARG A 112 -2.16 -21.46 -7.92
N HIS A 113 -1.72 -20.66 -8.90
CA HIS A 113 -1.83 -21.01 -10.32
C HIS A 113 -0.55 -21.60 -10.93
N LEU A 114 0.61 -21.33 -10.35
CA LEU A 114 1.92 -21.75 -10.87
C LEU A 114 2.67 -22.62 -9.86
N SER A 115 3.32 -22.00 -8.87
CA SER A 115 4.08 -22.68 -7.82
C SER A 115 4.42 -21.71 -6.68
N LEU A 116 4.74 -22.24 -5.49
CA LEU A 116 5.16 -21.43 -4.35
C LEU A 116 6.36 -20.52 -4.67
N ARG A 117 7.33 -21.04 -5.44
CA ARG A 117 8.50 -20.27 -5.89
C ARG A 117 8.09 -19.11 -6.80
N ALA A 118 7.18 -19.36 -7.75
CA ALA A 118 6.63 -18.30 -8.60
C ALA A 118 5.89 -17.23 -7.78
N GLY A 119 5.17 -17.64 -6.73
CA GLY A 119 4.55 -16.73 -5.75
C GLY A 119 5.57 -15.80 -5.09
N LEU A 120 6.62 -16.38 -4.51
CA LEU A 120 7.68 -15.59 -3.88
C LEU A 120 8.33 -14.62 -4.88
N PHE A 121 8.67 -15.08 -6.08
CA PHE A 121 9.26 -14.21 -7.10
C PHE A 121 8.31 -13.09 -7.54
N ALA A 122 7.02 -13.38 -7.76
CA ALA A 122 6.04 -12.38 -8.16
C ALA A 122 5.90 -11.26 -7.12
N GLY A 123 5.73 -11.62 -5.85
CA GLY A 123 5.65 -10.66 -4.75
C GLY A 123 6.93 -9.85 -4.57
N ALA A 124 8.09 -10.52 -4.61
CA ALA A 124 9.39 -9.87 -4.43
C ALA A 124 9.74 -8.93 -5.58
N LEU A 125 9.49 -9.33 -6.83
CA LEU A 125 9.74 -8.50 -8.01
C LEU A 125 8.89 -7.22 -7.98
N PHE A 126 7.63 -7.32 -7.57
CA PHE A 126 6.79 -6.13 -7.39
C PHE A 126 7.34 -5.21 -6.30
N ALA A 127 7.65 -5.75 -5.11
CA ALA A 127 8.17 -4.98 -3.97
C ALA A 127 9.51 -4.29 -4.27
N LEU A 128 10.36 -4.92 -5.09
CA LEU A 128 11.69 -4.42 -5.44
C LEU A 128 11.73 -3.60 -6.73
N SER A 129 10.63 -3.49 -7.45
CA SER A 129 10.58 -2.66 -8.66
C SER A 129 10.79 -1.19 -8.29
N PHE A 130 11.51 -0.47 -9.16
CA PHE A 130 11.87 0.93 -8.91
C PHE A 130 10.65 1.82 -8.61
N GLU A 131 9.57 1.65 -9.37
CA GLU A 131 8.34 2.43 -9.18
C GLU A 131 7.71 2.14 -7.82
N THR A 132 7.64 0.87 -7.40
CA THR A 132 7.11 0.50 -6.08
C THR A 132 7.97 1.04 -4.94
N LEU A 133 9.30 1.01 -5.08
CA LEU A 133 10.20 1.58 -4.07
C LEU A 133 10.05 3.11 -3.98
N SER A 134 9.82 3.78 -5.12
CA SER A 134 9.58 5.21 -5.17
C SER A 134 8.22 5.57 -4.55
N LYS A 135 7.13 5.01 -5.07
CA LYS A 135 5.76 5.33 -4.65
C LYS A 135 5.39 4.77 -3.28
N GLY A 136 5.95 3.63 -2.89
CA GLY A 136 5.74 3.02 -1.57
C GLY A 136 6.28 3.86 -0.42
N ARG A 137 7.18 4.82 -0.69
CA ARG A 137 7.78 5.72 0.30
C ARG A 137 7.18 7.14 0.27
N LEU A 138 6.17 7.39 -0.56
CA LEU A 138 5.49 8.68 -0.64
C LEU A 138 4.04 8.56 -0.17
N ALA A 139 3.51 9.62 0.45
CA ALA A 139 2.11 9.73 0.86
C ALA A 139 1.15 10.00 -0.33
N GLU A 140 1.43 9.37 -1.47
CA GLU A 140 0.72 9.54 -2.73
C GLU A 140 -0.31 8.41 -2.95
N ILE A 141 -1.16 8.56 -3.98
CA ILE A 141 -2.34 7.68 -4.17
C ILE A 141 -2.01 6.39 -4.92
N GLU A 142 -0.87 6.35 -5.59
CA GLU A 142 -0.46 5.37 -6.58
C GLU A 142 -0.37 3.97 -5.96
N ALA A 143 0.25 3.84 -4.77
CA ALA A 143 0.36 2.56 -4.06
C ALA A 143 -1.03 1.99 -3.67
N HIS A 144 -1.92 2.86 -3.20
CA HIS A 144 -3.28 2.50 -2.79
C HIS A 144 -4.13 2.08 -4.00
N LEU A 145 -4.05 2.85 -5.08
CA LEU A 145 -4.77 2.55 -6.32
C LEU A 145 -4.28 1.22 -6.91
N ALA A 146 -2.96 1.01 -7.00
CA ALA A 146 -2.38 -0.24 -7.49
C ALA A 146 -2.86 -1.43 -6.66
N CYS A 147 -2.87 -1.30 -5.33
CA CYS A 147 -3.36 -2.34 -4.43
C CYS A 147 -4.84 -2.67 -4.67
N LEU A 148 -5.71 -1.66 -4.68
CA LEU A 148 -7.15 -1.88 -4.85
C LEU A 148 -7.50 -2.44 -6.24
N VAL A 149 -6.85 -1.95 -7.30
CA VAL A 149 -7.04 -2.48 -8.66
C VAL A 149 -6.54 -3.91 -8.77
N PHE A 150 -5.36 -4.21 -8.21
CA PHE A 150 -4.85 -5.58 -8.25
C PHE A 150 -5.75 -6.53 -7.48
N LEU A 151 -6.16 -6.16 -6.26
CA LEU A 151 -7.06 -6.97 -5.44
C LEU A 151 -8.41 -7.18 -6.12
N SER A 152 -9.00 -6.17 -6.77
CA SER A 152 -10.28 -6.33 -7.46
C SER A 152 -10.18 -7.32 -8.61
N VAL A 153 -9.14 -7.20 -9.45
CA VAL A 153 -8.89 -8.14 -10.57
C VAL A 153 -8.57 -9.53 -10.04
N ALA A 154 -7.73 -9.65 -9.02
CA ALA A 154 -7.38 -10.93 -8.42
C ALA A 154 -8.63 -11.62 -7.89
N LEU A 155 -9.43 -10.95 -7.06
CA LEU A 155 -10.67 -11.49 -6.48
C LEU A 155 -11.66 -11.92 -7.57
N TRP A 156 -11.84 -11.09 -8.61
CA TRP A 156 -12.67 -11.45 -9.75
C TRP A 156 -12.16 -12.70 -10.49
N TRP A 157 -10.84 -12.83 -10.64
CA TRP A 157 -10.23 -13.98 -11.32
C TRP A 157 -10.35 -15.30 -10.54
N MET A 158 -10.48 -15.24 -9.21
CA MET A 158 -10.50 -16.42 -8.35
C MET A 158 -11.89 -16.84 -7.87
N GLY A 159 -12.88 -15.97 -8.03
CA GLY A 159 -14.30 -16.26 -7.79
C GLY A 159 -14.93 -16.92 -9.01
#